data_AF-A0A3M6VB26-F1
#
_entry.id   AF-A0A3M6VB26-F1
#
_cell.length_a   1.000
_cell.length_b   1.000
_cell.length_c   1.000
_cell.angle_alpha   90.00
_cell.angle_beta   90.00
_cell.angle_gamma   90.00
#
_symmetry.space_group_name_H-M   'P 1'
#
loop_
_entity.id
_entity.type
_entity.pdbx_description
1 polymer ?
#
loop_
_entity_poly.entity_id
_entity_poly.type
_entity_poly.pdbx_seq_one_letter_code
_entity_poly.pdbx_strand_id
1 'polypeptide(L)'
;MARRVYGIGVDVALVSRFERSFARFGERLLMRVLHPIEIAEFHARPSAQRVMFLASRWAVKEATFKAFQRYRVRFPEIYAVRRGLEDSAVSTALPVTSDSKALRLQFSGETKTLAKRLRLVEPHVSISHDGDYAVAYVVLQEEVDGMIKAGMSYMARRVYGIGVDVALVSRFERSFARFGERLLMRVLHPIEIAEFHARPSAQRVMFLASRWAVKEATFKAFQRYRVRFPEIYAVRRGLEDSAVSTALPVTSDSKALRLQFSGETKTLAKRLRLVEPHVSISHDGDYAVAYVVLQEEVDGMIKAGMS
;
A
#
# COMPACT_ATOMS: atom_id res chain seq x y z
N MET A 1 -19.99 -5.96 -10.57
CA MET A 1 -19.66 -7.39 -10.34
C MET A 1 -18.86 -7.50 -9.05
N ALA A 2 -19.04 -8.59 -8.31
CA ALA A 2 -18.25 -8.84 -7.11
C ALA A 2 -16.78 -9.07 -7.48
N ARG A 3 -15.88 -8.66 -6.60
CA ARG A 3 -14.44 -8.88 -6.75
C ARG A 3 -13.93 -9.71 -5.58
N ARG A 4 -13.02 -10.64 -5.84
CA ARG A 4 -12.29 -11.35 -4.78
C ARG A 4 -10.79 -11.19 -4.99
N VAL A 5 -10.02 -11.34 -3.92
CA VAL A 5 -8.57 -11.41 -4.02
C VAL A 5 -8.22 -12.72 -4.74
N TYR A 6 -7.59 -12.59 -5.90
CA TYR A 6 -7.05 -13.71 -6.67
C TYR A 6 -5.75 -14.21 -6.04
N GLY A 7 -4.84 -13.27 -5.76
CA GLY A 7 -3.51 -13.58 -5.24
C GLY A 7 -2.83 -12.36 -4.65
N ILE A 8 -1.87 -12.62 -3.76
CA ILE A 8 -1.07 -11.60 -3.09
C ILE A 8 0.40 -11.91 -3.28
N GLY A 9 1.25 -10.88 -3.19
CA GLY A 9 2.68 -11.06 -3.19
C GLY A 9 3.40 -9.94 -2.47
N VAL A 10 4.54 -10.30 -1.88
CA VAL A 10 5.45 -9.40 -1.20
C VAL A 10 6.88 -9.70 -1.65
N ASP A 11 7.68 -8.65 -1.78
CA ASP A 11 9.11 -8.78 -1.99
C ASP A 11 9.89 -7.68 -1.27
N VAL A 12 11.13 -8.03 -0.89
CA VAL A 12 12.11 -7.13 -0.27
C VAL A 12 13.40 -7.21 -1.07
N ALA A 13 13.86 -6.06 -1.55
CA ALA A 13 15.05 -5.90 -2.35
C ALA A 13 16.10 -5.11 -1.58
N LEU A 14 17.27 -5.72 -1.34
CA LEU A 14 18.46 -5.05 -0.85
C LEU A 14 19.09 -4.24 -1.99
N VAL A 15 19.11 -2.91 -1.88
CA VAL A 15 19.46 -1.99 -2.98
C VAL A 15 20.93 -2.13 -3.38
N SER A 16 21.84 -2.25 -2.41
CA SER A 16 23.27 -2.48 -2.64
C SER A 16 23.58 -3.75 -3.45
N ARG A 17 22.70 -4.76 -3.42
CA ARG A 17 22.82 -5.96 -4.27
C ARG A 17 22.60 -5.63 -5.75
N PHE A 18 21.75 -4.65 -6.04
CA PHE A 18 21.47 -4.19 -7.40
C PHE A 18 22.57 -3.29 -7.93
N GLU A 19 23.31 -2.58 -7.07
CA GLU A 19 24.50 -1.83 -7.48
C GLU A 19 25.53 -2.77 -8.09
N ARG A 20 25.87 -3.84 -7.36
CA ARG A 20 26.81 -4.87 -7.82
C ARG A 20 26.32 -5.56 -9.10
N SER A 21 25.03 -5.88 -9.14
CA SER A 21 24.44 -6.56 -10.31
C SER A 21 24.42 -5.65 -11.54
N PHE A 22 24.06 -4.38 -11.38
CA PHE A 22 24.05 -3.42 -12.47
C PHE A 22 25.46 -3.10 -12.97
N ALA A 23 26.44 -2.96 -12.07
CA ALA A 23 27.84 -2.79 -12.45
C ALA A 23 28.36 -3.97 -13.29
N ARG A 24 27.92 -5.20 -12.99
CA ARG A 24 28.35 -6.41 -13.72
C ARG A 24 27.65 -6.60 -15.06
N PHE A 25 26.35 -6.33 -15.13
CA PHE A 25 25.52 -6.73 -16.29
C PHE A 25 24.99 -5.57 -17.13
N GLY A 26 25.02 -4.34 -16.60
CA GLY A 26 24.61 -3.12 -17.29
C GLY A 26 23.23 -3.22 -17.95
N GLU A 27 23.16 -2.76 -19.20
CA GLU A 27 21.94 -2.75 -20.03
C GLU A 27 21.25 -4.11 -20.17
N ARG A 28 22.01 -5.21 -20.19
CA ARG A 28 21.42 -6.56 -20.32
C ARG A 28 20.52 -6.89 -19.13
N LEU A 29 20.87 -6.40 -17.93
CA LEU A 29 20.02 -6.55 -16.75
C LEU A 29 18.72 -5.74 -16.90
N LEU A 30 18.82 -4.51 -17.41
CA LEU A 30 17.65 -3.65 -17.63
C LEU A 30 16.68 -4.29 -18.61
N MET A 31 17.16 -4.77 -19.77
CA MET A 31 16.31 -5.43 -20.77
C MET A 31 15.65 -6.71 -20.26
N ARG A 32 16.30 -7.43 -19.34
CA ARG A 32 15.76 -8.66 -18.75
C ARG A 32 14.71 -8.39 -17.67
N VAL A 33 14.80 -7.25 -16.98
CA VAL A 33 13.99 -6.94 -15.80
C VAL A 33 12.90 -5.93 -16.14
N LEU A 34 13.27 -4.78 -16.70
CA LEU A 34 12.41 -3.63 -16.90
C LEU A 34 11.63 -3.71 -18.21
N HIS A 35 10.43 -3.14 -18.21
CA HIS A 35 9.69 -2.86 -19.44
C HIS A 35 10.33 -1.67 -20.18
N PRO A 36 10.23 -1.54 -21.52
CA PRO A 36 10.81 -0.41 -22.26
C PRO A 36 10.48 0.99 -21.70
N ILE A 37 9.24 1.19 -21.23
CA ILE A 37 8.82 2.44 -20.55
C ILE A 37 9.62 2.67 -19.26
N GLU A 38 9.87 1.63 -18.46
CA GLU A 38 10.64 1.73 -17.23
C GLU A 38 12.14 1.91 -17.50
N ILE A 39 12.65 1.37 -18.61
CA ILE A 39 14.04 1.61 -19.08
C ILE A 39 14.21 3.09 -19.43
N ALA A 40 13.27 3.68 -20.18
CA ALA A 40 13.28 5.11 -20.46
C ALA A 40 13.25 5.95 -19.17
N GLU A 41 12.38 5.58 -18.21
CA GLU A 41 12.32 6.24 -16.90
C GLU A 41 13.65 6.09 -16.12
N PHE A 42 14.28 4.92 -16.17
CA PHE A 42 15.57 4.66 -15.53
C PHE A 42 16.65 5.61 -16.08
N HIS A 43 16.73 5.78 -17.39
CA HIS A 43 17.73 6.67 -18.01
C HIS A 43 17.47 8.14 -17.72
N ALA A 44 16.19 8.56 -17.67
CA ALA A 44 15.80 9.92 -17.34
C ALA A 44 16.11 10.31 -15.88
N ARG A 45 16.34 9.33 -14.99
CA ARG A 45 16.64 9.59 -13.58
C ARG A 45 18.10 9.98 -13.34
N PRO A 46 18.37 10.84 -12.33
CA PRO A 46 19.72 11.08 -11.86
C PRO A 46 20.43 9.78 -11.46
N SER A 47 21.73 9.67 -11.73
CA SER A 47 22.50 8.44 -11.49
C SER A 47 22.34 7.89 -10.07
N ALA A 48 22.32 8.76 -9.05
CA ALA A 48 22.14 8.38 -7.64
C ALA A 48 20.79 7.69 -7.32
N GLN A 49 19.77 7.83 -8.18
CA GLN A 49 18.44 7.24 -7.98
C GLN A 49 18.21 5.98 -8.81
N ARG A 50 19.08 5.69 -9.77
CA ARG A 50 18.88 4.62 -10.77
C ARG A 50 18.85 3.24 -10.13
N VAL A 51 19.77 2.96 -9.22
CA VAL A 51 19.85 1.67 -8.54
C VAL A 51 18.65 1.46 -7.62
N MET A 52 18.29 2.46 -6.82
CA MET A 52 17.08 2.44 -5.99
C MET A 52 15.84 2.17 -6.84
N PHE A 53 15.73 2.81 -8.00
CA PHE A 53 14.65 2.56 -8.95
C PHE A 53 14.65 1.12 -9.47
N LEU A 54 15.80 0.58 -9.88
CA LEU A 54 15.91 -0.80 -10.36
C LEU A 54 15.51 -1.81 -9.27
N ALA A 55 16.02 -1.66 -8.05
CA ALA A 55 15.67 -2.50 -6.90
C ALA A 55 14.18 -2.42 -6.59
N SER A 56 13.62 -1.20 -6.64
CA SER A 56 12.20 -0.93 -6.48
C SER A 56 11.34 -1.66 -7.52
N ARG A 57 11.70 -1.56 -8.81
CA ARG A 57 10.98 -2.25 -9.90
C ARG A 57 11.12 -3.76 -9.82
N TRP A 58 12.28 -4.25 -9.40
CA TRP A 58 12.47 -5.67 -9.12
C TRP A 58 11.49 -6.17 -8.05
N ALA A 59 11.41 -5.48 -6.90
CA ALA A 59 10.51 -5.87 -5.82
C ALA A 59 9.05 -5.93 -6.30
N VAL A 60 8.61 -4.94 -7.10
CA VAL A 60 7.27 -4.94 -7.70
C VAL A 60 7.06 -6.16 -8.61
N LYS A 61 8.04 -6.51 -9.46
CA LYS A 61 7.94 -7.62 -10.41
C LYS A 61 7.93 -8.98 -9.70
N GLU A 62 8.77 -9.17 -8.69
CA GLU A 62 8.77 -10.38 -7.84
C GLU A 62 7.47 -10.53 -7.05
N ALA A 63 7.01 -9.45 -6.40
CA ALA A 63 5.72 -9.46 -5.70
C ALA A 63 4.57 -9.77 -6.66
N THR A 64 4.60 -9.21 -7.87
CA THR A 64 3.61 -9.54 -8.91
C THR A 64 3.70 -11.00 -9.33
N PHE A 65 4.91 -11.51 -9.61
CA PHE A 65 5.14 -12.90 -9.98
C PHE A 65 4.55 -13.87 -8.95
N LYS A 66 4.79 -13.61 -7.66
CA LYS A 66 4.19 -14.37 -6.54
C LYS A 66 2.66 -14.28 -6.53
N ALA A 67 2.10 -13.11 -6.82
CA ALA A 67 0.65 -12.90 -6.86
C ALA A 67 -0.05 -13.63 -8.02
N PHE A 68 0.66 -13.95 -9.11
CA PHE A 68 0.16 -14.83 -10.18
C PHE A 68 0.19 -16.33 -9.82
N GLN A 69 0.66 -16.67 -8.61
CA GLN A 69 0.65 -18.01 -8.02
C GLN A 69 1.33 -19.06 -8.92
N ARG A 70 0.53 -19.94 -9.54
CA ARG A 70 0.99 -21.06 -10.36
C ARG A 70 1.46 -20.64 -11.75
N TYR A 71 1.11 -19.43 -12.19
CA TYR A 71 1.42 -18.96 -13.53
C TYR A 71 2.74 -18.20 -13.57
N ARG A 72 3.64 -18.61 -14.46
CA ARG A 72 4.88 -17.87 -14.71
C ARG A 72 4.60 -16.68 -15.63
N VAL A 73 4.83 -15.49 -15.11
CA VAL A 73 4.76 -14.23 -15.85
C VAL A 73 6.15 -13.66 -16.10
N ARG A 74 6.32 -12.88 -17.17
CA ARG A 74 7.63 -12.36 -17.59
C ARG A 74 7.87 -10.98 -17.00
N PHE A 75 9.06 -10.75 -16.46
CA PHE A 75 9.40 -9.49 -15.79
C PHE A 75 9.26 -8.25 -16.69
N PRO A 76 9.75 -8.24 -17.94
CA PRO A 76 9.56 -7.10 -18.83
C PRO A 76 8.10 -6.84 -19.19
N GLU A 77 7.19 -7.80 -19.03
CA GLU A 77 5.76 -7.63 -19.32
C GLU A 77 4.96 -7.06 -18.13
N ILE A 78 5.58 -6.94 -16.95
CA ILE A 78 5.00 -6.38 -15.74
C ILE A 78 5.61 -4.99 -15.54
N TYR A 79 4.82 -3.93 -15.49
CA TYR A 79 5.37 -2.58 -15.29
C TYR A 79 4.43 -1.70 -14.49
N ALA A 80 4.98 -0.73 -13.76
CA ALA A 80 4.18 0.19 -12.99
C ALA A 80 4.36 1.64 -13.46
N VAL A 81 3.26 2.30 -13.75
CA VAL A 81 3.21 3.72 -14.16
C VAL A 81 2.60 4.56 -13.05
N ARG A 82 2.88 5.87 -13.03
CA ARG A 82 2.19 6.78 -12.10
C ARG A 82 0.72 6.90 -12.50
N ARG A 83 -0.17 6.99 -11.51
CA ARG A 83 -1.58 7.28 -11.75
C ARG A 83 -1.76 8.73 -12.17
N GLY A 84 -2.37 8.95 -13.34
CA GLY A 84 -2.84 10.26 -13.79
C GLY A 84 -4.24 10.62 -13.23
N LEU A 85 -4.76 11.78 -13.66
CA LEU A 85 -6.08 12.31 -13.25
C LEU A 85 -7.29 11.64 -13.94
N GLU A 86 -7.05 10.63 -14.78
CA GLU A 86 -8.05 10.10 -15.73
C GLU A 86 -9.23 9.34 -15.11
N ASP A 87 -9.19 8.95 -13.82
CA ASP A 87 -10.37 8.35 -13.18
C ASP A 87 -11.16 9.40 -12.38
N SER A 88 -12.50 9.37 -12.52
CA SER A 88 -13.43 10.29 -11.87
C SER A 88 -13.14 10.42 -10.37
N ALA A 89 -12.68 11.60 -9.95
CA ALA A 89 -12.48 11.91 -8.55
C ALA A 89 -13.82 12.29 -7.90
N VAL A 90 -14.02 11.85 -6.66
CA VAL A 90 -15.14 12.32 -5.84
C VAL A 90 -14.81 13.75 -5.38
N SER A 91 -15.80 14.64 -5.42
CA SER A 91 -15.64 16.01 -4.91
C SER A 91 -15.24 15.97 -3.43
N THR A 92 -14.15 16.64 -3.08
CA THR A 92 -13.58 16.71 -1.74
C THR A 92 -12.82 18.02 -1.55
N ALA A 93 -12.74 18.50 -0.30
CA ALA A 93 -11.93 19.67 0.06
C ALA A 93 -10.42 19.32 0.09
N LEU A 94 -10.06 18.04 0.05
CA LEU A 94 -8.67 17.60 -0.03
C LEU A 94 -8.14 17.71 -1.47
N PRO A 95 -6.88 18.11 -1.67
CA PRO A 95 -6.33 18.25 -3.00
C PRO A 95 -6.20 16.88 -3.70
N VAL A 96 -6.70 16.82 -4.93
CA VAL A 96 -6.39 15.75 -5.90
C VAL A 96 -5.23 16.24 -6.75
N THR A 97 -4.21 15.40 -6.95
CA THR A 97 -2.97 15.80 -7.62
C THR A 97 -2.74 14.99 -8.90
N SER A 98 -2.25 15.65 -9.95
CA SER A 98 -1.68 15.00 -11.13
C SER A 98 -0.34 14.33 -10.84
N ASP A 99 0.38 14.80 -9.82
CA ASP A 99 1.68 14.26 -9.38
C ASP A 99 1.52 13.22 -8.27
N SER A 100 0.52 12.34 -8.39
CA SER A 100 0.37 11.27 -7.42
C SER A 100 1.61 10.36 -7.45
N LYS A 101 2.10 10.02 -6.26
CA LYS A 101 3.11 8.97 -6.09
C LYS A 101 2.50 7.57 -6.22
N ALA A 102 1.17 7.45 -6.30
CA ALA A 102 0.50 6.17 -6.45
C ALA A 102 0.81 5.56 -7.81
N LEU A 103 1.17 4.28 -7.77
CA LEU A 103 1.47 3.50 -8.96
C LEU A 103 0.22 2.73 -9.42
N ARG A 104 0.15 2.48 -10.71
CA ARG A 104 -0.78 1.54 -11.35
C ARG A 104 0.06 0.43 -11.97
N LEU A 105 -0.18 -0.81 -11.55
CA LEU A 105 0.44 -1.97 -12.15
C LEU A 105 -0.26 -2.27 -13.48
N GLN A 106 0.52 -2.56 -14.51
CA GLN A 106 0.06 -2.87 -15.85
C GLN A 106 0.80 -4.08 -16.40
N PHE A 107 0.15 -4.72 -17.37
CA PHE A 107 0.66 -5.90 -18.04
C PHE A 107 0.70 -5.68 -19.56
N SER A 108 1.70 -6.25 -20.22
CA SER A 108 1.78 -6.34 -21.69
C SER A 108 1.94 -7.80 -22.14
N GLY A 109 1.99 -8.04 -23.46
CA GLY A 109 2.26 -9.36 -24.03
C GLY A 109 1.33 -10.48 -23.54
N GLU A 110 1.92 -11.65 -23.31
CA GLU A 110 1.21 -12.84 -22.84
C GLU A 110 0.68 -12.67 -21.41
N THR A 111 1.40 -11.94 -20.55
CA THR A 111 0.98 -11.64 -19.18
C THR A 111 -0.35 -10.86 -19.18
N LYS A 112 -0.54 -9.90 -20.10
CA LYS A 112 -1.82 -9.19 -20.27
C LYS A 112 -2.93 -10.12 -20.72
N THR A 113 -2.66 -11.01 -21.67
CA THR A 113 -3.63 -11.99 -22.17
C THR A 113 -4.06 -12.96 -21.06
N LEU A 114 -3.10 -13.44 -20.26
CA LEU A 114 -3.37 -14.27 -19.10
C LEU A 114 -4.20 -13.52 -18.05
N ALA A 115 -3.82 -12.28 -17.71
CA ALA A 115 -4.57 -11.47 -16.75
C ALA A 115 -6.04 -11.30 -17.17
N LYS A 116 -6.30 -11.10 -18.47
CA LYS A 116 -7.68 -11.07 -19.02
C LYS A 116 -8.40 -12.41 -18.88
N ARG A 117 -7.74 -13.53 -19.19
CA ARG A 117 -8.31 -14.89 -19.04
C ARG A 117 -8.65 -15.22 -17.59
N LEU A 118 -7.83 -14.75 -16.66
CA LEU A 118 -8.05 -14.84 -15.21
C LEU A 118 -9.02 -13.77 -14.68
N ARG A 119 -9.61 -12.95 -15.55
CA ARG A 119 -10.54 -11.86 -15.20
C ARG A 119 -9.97 -10.92 -14.13
N LEU A 120 -8.65 -10.70 -14.15
CA LEU A 120 -8.01 -9.81 -13.21
C LEU A 120 -8.42 -8.36 -13.48
N VAL A 121 -8.79 -7.65 -12.43
CA VAL A 121 -9.21 -6.25 -12.46
C VAL A 121 -8.43 -5.45 -11.44
N GLU A 122 -8.04 -4.24 -11.85
CA GLU A 122 -7.42 -3.23 -10.99
C GLU A 122 -6.35 -3.80 -10.04
N PRO A 123 -5.22 -4.29 -10.57
CA PRO A 123 -4.14 -4.76 -9.73
C PRO A 123 -3.64 -3.62 -8.82
N HIS A 124 -3.57 -3.89 -7.52
CA HIS A 124 -3.06 -2.96 -6.54
C HIS A 124 -1.58 -3.22 -6.30
N VAL A 125 -0.80 -2.16 -6.28
CA VAL A 125 0.62 -2.20 -5.95
C VAL A 125 0.94 -1.05 -5.02
N SER A 126 1.75 -1.32 -4.00
CA SER A 126 2.38 -0.29 -3.20
C SER A 126 3.85 -0.60 -3.03
N ILE A 127 4.66 0.44 -3.01
CA ILE A 127 6.10 0.35 -2.90
C ILE A 127 6.61 1.35 -1.87
N SER A 128 7.65 0.96 -1.15
CA SER A 128 8.38 1.84 -0.27
C SER A 128 9.87 1.55 -0.33
N HIS A 129 10.68 2.55 -0.04
CA HIS A 129 12.09 2.36 0.18
C HIS A 129 12.60 3.35 1.23
N ASP A 130 13.54 2.90 2.03
CA ASP A 130 14.28 3.74 2.98
C ASP A 130 15.61 3.04 3.30
N GLY A 131 16.68 3.81 3.45
CA GLY A 131 18.02 3.24 3.55
C GLY A 131 18.36 2.33 2.37
N ASP A 132 18.80 1.10 2.68
CA ASP A 132 19.26 0.10 1.69
C ASP A 132 18.17 -0.92 1.29
N TYR A 133 16.90 -0.68 1.64
CA TYR A 133 15.81 -1.61 1.33
C TYR A 133 14.71 -0.95 0.52
N ALA A 134 14.22 -1.68 -0.47
CA ALA A 134 12.96 -1.44 -1.16
C ALA A 134 12.00 -2.61 -0.90
N VAL A 135 10.74 -2.31 -0.61
CA VAL A 135 9.69 -3.30 -0.35
C VAL A 135 8.51 -3.04 -1.28
N ALA A 136 7.89 -4.11 -1.77
CA ALA A 136 6.70 -4.03 -2.60
C ALA A 136 5.64 -5.03 -2.18
N TYR A 137 4.39 -4.58 -2.20
CA TYR A 137 3.20 -5.39 -1.94
C TYR A 137 2.29 -5.31 -3.16
N VAL A 138 1.76 -6.45 -3.59
CA VAL A 138 0.84 -6.58 -4.71
C VAL A 138 -0.39 -7.37 -4.28
N VAL A 139 -1.57 -6.89 -4.66
CA VAL A 139 -2.84 -7.61 -4.54
C VAL A 139 -3.51 -7.62 -5.91
N LEU A 140 -3.73 -8.81 -6.45
CA LEU A 140 -4.51 -9.03 -7.67
C LEU A 140 -5.95 -9.37 -7.26
N GLN A 141 -6.91 -8.70 -7.87
CA GLN A 141 -8.32 -9.02 -7.71
C GLN A 141 -8.85 -9.61 -9.01
N GLU A 142 -9.79 -10.55 -8.93
CA GLU A 142 -10.54 -11.03 -10.09
C GLU A 142 -12.02 -10.71 -9.94
N GLU A 143 -12.68 -10.51 -11.07
CA GLU A 143 -14.14 -10.48 -11.13
C GLU A 143 -14.70 -11.89 -11.06
N VAL A 144 -15.70 -12.06 -10.21
CA VAL A 144 -16.39 -13.33 -10.02
C VAL A 144 -17.85 -13.16 -10.43
N ASP A 145 -18.34 -14.08 -11.25
CA ASP A 145 -19.78 -14.17 -11.51
C ASP A 145 -20.45 -14.68 -10.22
N GLY A 146 -21.35 -13.88 -9.66
CA GLY A 146 -22.09 -14.27 -8.47
C GLY A 146 -23.11 -15.35 -8.81
N MET A 147 -22.92 -16.58 -8.32
CA MET A 147 -24.02 -17.51 -8.11
C MET A 147 -24.82 -17.03 -6.89
N ILE A 148 -25.73 -16.07 -7.07
CA ILE A 148 -26.66 -15.66 -6.01
C ILE A 148 -28.05 -15.54 -6.61
N LYS A 149 -29.03 -16.13 -5.91
CA LYS A 149 -30.46 -16.16 -6.28
C LYS A 149 -30.96 -14.75 -6.61
N ALA A 150 -31.73 -14.63 -7.70
CA ALA A 150 -32.37 -13.38 -8.09
C ALA A 150 -33.21 -12.81 -6.92
N GLY A 151 -33.06 -11.51 -6.65
CA GLY A 151 -33.86 -10.79 -5.64
C GLY A 151 -33.16 -10.40 -4.33
N MET A 152 -31.90 -10.77 -4.10
CA MET A 152 -31.14 -10.35 -2.91
C MET A 152 -30.18 -9.19 -3.21
N SER A 153 -30.40 -8.04 -2.57
CA SER A 153 -29.38 -6.97 -2.47
C SER A 153 -28.29 -7.42 -1.50
N TYR A 154 -27.02 -7.35 -1.91
CA TYR A 154 -25.88 -7.59 -1.01
C TYR A 154 -24.86 -6.46 -1.09
N MET A 155 -24.28 -6.14 0.05
CA MET A 155 -23.15 -5.21 0.16
C MET A 155 -21.87 -5.97 -0.16
N ALA A 156 -21.34 -5.79 -1.37
CA ALA A 156 -20.05 -6.34 -1.75
C ALA A 156 -18.93 -5.45 -1.21
N ARG A 157 -17.84 -6.05 -0.72
CA ARG A 157 -16.61 -5.33 -0.39
C ARG A 157 -15.56 -5.64 -1.43
N ARG A 158 -14.83 -4.61 -1.87
CA ARG A 158 -13.63 -4.78 -2.71
C ARG A 158 -12.46 -4.01 -2.13
N VAL A 159 -11.24 -4.40 -2.49
CA VAL A 159 -10.06 -3.60 -2.14
C VAL A 159 -10.13 -2.30 -2.92
N TYR A 160 -10.15 -1.20 -2.19
CA TYR A 160 -10.05 0.15 -2.74
C TYR A 160 -8.60 0.48 -3.07
N GLY A 161 -7.69 0.24 -2.13
CA GLY A 161 -6.28 0.53 -2.26
C GLY A 161 -5.44 -0.11 -1.16
N ILE A 162 -4.14 -0.27 -1.45
CA ILE A 162 -3.16 -0.82 -0.50
C ILE A 162 -2.00 0.14 -0.34
N GLY A 163 -1.32 0.04 0.79
CA GLY A 163 -0.19 0.88 1.12
C GLY A 163 0.85 0.13 1.93
N VAL A 164 2.12 0.23 1.54
CA VAL A 164 3.24 -0.21 2.36
C VAL A 164 4.18 0.96 2.59
N ASP A 165 4.73 1.07 3.80
CA ASP A 165 5.84 1.95 4.08
C ASP A 165 6.89 1.25 4.93
N VAL A 166 8.16 1.49 4.61
CA VAL A 166 9.32 1.07 5.38
C VAL A 166 10.08 2.32 5.79
N ALA A 167 10.45 2.40 7.07
CA ALA A 167 10.96 3.59 7.73
C ALA A 167 12.24 3.26 8.49
N LEU A 168 13.37 3.86 8.09
CA LEU A 168 14.66 3.75 8.74
C LEU A 168 14.67 4.60 10.02
N VAL A 169 14.76 3.96 11.17
CA VAL A 169 14.62 4.57 12.51
C VAL A 169 15.64 5.68 12.72
N SER A 170 16.90 5.50 12.30
CA SER A 170 17.95 6.51 12.46
C SER A 170 17.66 7.82 11.71
N ARG A 171 16.87 7.78 10.62
CA ARG A 171 16.42 8.98 9.92
C ARG A 171 15.47 9.81 10.79
N PHE A 172 14.62 9.14 11.56
CA PHE A 172 13.67 9.80 12.48
C PHE A 172 14.37 10.32 13.72
N GLU A 173 15.41 9.65 14.20
CA GLU A 173 16.26 10.16 15.27
C GLU A 173 16.86 11.52 14.89
N ARG A 174 17.53 11.59 13.72
CA ARG A 174 18.10 12.84 13.21
C ARG A 174 17.04 13.92 12.98
N SER A 175 15.88 13.54 12.45
CA SER A 175 14.79 14.48 12.17
C SER A 175 14.17 15.02 13.47
N PHE A 176 13.97 14.16 14.46
CA PHE A 176 13.42 14.56 15.75
C PHE A 176 14.41 15.41 16.53
N ALA A 177 15.70 15.09 16.53
CA ALA A 177 16.74 15.93 17.12
C ALA A 177 16.77 17.34 16.50
N ARG A 178 16.51 17.46 15.20
CA ARG A 178 16.52 18.75 14.49
C ARG A 178 15.24 19.56 14.68
N PHE A 179 14.08 18.92 14.71
CA PHE A 179 12.78 19.62 14.62
C PHE A 179 11.91 19.50 15.88
N GLY A 180 12.18 18.55 16.76
CA GLY A 180 11.50 18.34 18.04
C GLY A 180 9.97 18.31 17.91
N GLU A 181 9.30 19.06 18.78
CA GLU A 181 7.84 19.08 18.88
C GLU A 181 7.13 19.51 17.59
N ARG A 182 7.76 20.37 16.77
CA ARG A 182 7.18 20.81 15.48
C ARG A 182 7.00 19.63 14.52
N LEU A 183 7.90 18.65 14.56
CA LEU A 183 7.75 17.41 13.79
C LEU A 183 6.57 16.60 14.29
N LEU A 184 6.41 16.47 15.61
CA LEU A 184 5.31 15.72 16.21
C LEU A 184 3.96 16.33 15.83
N MET A 185 3.78 17.65 15.96
CA MET A 185 2.53 18.33 15.59
C MET A 185 2.19 18.21 14.10
N ARG A 186 3.20 18.10 13.24
CA ARG A 186 2.99 17.94 11.78
C ARG A 186 2.64 16.51 11.37
N VAL A 187 3.08 15.52 12.15
CA VAL A 187 2.97 14.10 11.79
C VAL A 187 1.90 13.40 12.60
N LEU A 188 1.96 13.51 13.93
CA LEU A 188 1.14 12.75 14.86
C LEU A 188 -0.20 13.45 15.12
N HIS A 189 -1.24 12.64 15.38
CA HIS A 189 -2.50 13.14 15.95
C HIS A 189 -2.31 13.48 17.44
N PRO A 190 -3.07 14.41 18.05
CA PRO A 190 -2.94 14.74 19.47
C PRO A 190 -2.91 13.54 20.44
N ILE A 191 -3.73 12.51 20.18
CA ILE A 191 -3.73 11.26 20.96
C ILE A 191 -2.37 10.53 20.87
N GLU A 192 -1.77 10.48 19.67
CA GLU A 192 -0.47 9.84 19.46
C GLU A 192 0.68 10.69 20.03
N ILE A 193 0.53 12.02 20.09
CA ILE A 193 1.49 12.91 20.77
C ILE A 193 1.47 12.64 22.27
N ALA A 194 0.29 12.50 22.87
CA ALA A 194 0.17 12.10 24.28
C ALA A 194 0.81 10.73 24.53
N GLU A 195 0.56 9.73 23.65
CA GLU A 195 1.20 8.42 23.74
C GLU A 195 2.73 8.50 23.59
N PHE A 196 3.23 9.35 22.68
CA PHE A 196 4.66 9.58 22.48
C PHE A 196 5.33 10.10 23.76
N HIS A 197 4.73 11.09 24.41
CA HIS A 197 5.28 11.69 25.63
C HIS A 197 5.21 10.74 26.83
N ALA A 198 4.17 9.90 26.91
CA ALA A 198 4.02 8.89 27.94
C ALA A 198 5.03 7.72 27.81
N ARG A 199 5.67 7.54 26.65
CA ARG A 199 6.64 6.47 26.42
C ARG A 199 8.03 6.81 26.98
N PRO A 200 8.79 5.78 27.43
CA PRO A 200 10.20 5.93 27.75
C PRO A 200 10.98 6.53 26.58
N SER A 201 11.96 7.39 26.87
CA SER A 201 12.76 8.10 25.86
C SER A 201 13.34 7.17 24.78
N ALA A 202 13.87 6.01 25.18
CA ALA A 202 14.45 5.00 24.29
C ALA A 202 13.45 4.43 23.25
N GLN A 203 12.15 4.51 23.51
CA GLN A 203 11.12 3.98 22.60
C GLN A 203 10.49 5.04 21.70
N ARG A 204 10.74 6.33 21.97
CA ARG A 204 10.06 7.45 21.30
C ARG A 204 10.37 7.53 19.81
N VAL A 205 11.64 7.37 19.44
CA VAL A 205 12.05 7.41 18.02
C VAL A 205 11.45 6.23 17.25
N MET A 206 11.52 5.02 17.82
CA MET A 206 10.91 3.83 17.22
C MET A 206 9.40 4.01 17.03
N PHE A 207 8.71 4.56 18.03
CA PHE A 207 7.29 4.89 17.94
C PHE A 207 7.01 5.92 16.83
N LEU A 208 7.80 6.99 16.73
CA LEU A 208 7.64 7.99 15.69
C LEU A 208 7.83 7.40 14.28
N ALA A 209 8.89 6.59 14.07
CA ALA A 209 9.14 5.90 12.81
C ALA A 209 7.99 4.94 12.45
N SER A 210 7.49 4.21 13.46
CA SER A 210 6.33 3.32 13.35
C SER A 210 5.06 4.07 12.93
N ARG A 211 4.71 5.18 13.61
CA ARG A 211 3.54 5.99 13.26
C ARG A 211 3.67 6.67 11.91
N TRP A 212 4.89 7.09 11.54
CA TRP A 212 5.16 7.57 10.20
C TRP A 212 4.85 6.50 9.15
N ALA A 213 5.37 5.28 9.33
CA ALA A 213 5.14 4.19 8.39
C ALA A 213 3.64 3.93 8.19
N VAL A 214 2.86 3.92 9.28
CA VAL A 214 1.38 3.78 9.20
C VAL A 214 0.75 4.91 8.38
N LYS A 215 1.17 6.16 8.59
CA LYS A 215 0.61 7.33 7.91
C LYS A 215 0.97 7.38 6.43
N GLU A 216 2.21 7.08 6.07
CA GLU A 216 2.65 6.96 4.67
C GLU A 216 1.97 5.78 3.96
N ALA A 217 1.88 4.61 4.62
CA ALA A 217 1.14 3.46 4.07
C ALA A 217 -0.32 3.84 3.82
N THR A 218 -0.98 4.48 4.79
CA THR A 218 -2.34 4.99 4.64
C THR A 218 -2.44 5.98 3.47
N PHE A 219 -1.54 6.96 3.40
CA PHE A 219 -1.50 7.94 2.30
C PHE A 219 -1.42 7.26 0.93
N LYS A 220 -0.56 6.24 0.78
CA LYS A 220 -0.44 5.45 -0.45
C LYS A 220 -1.73 4.67 -0.76
N ALA A 221 -2.41 4.14 0.27
CA ALA A 221 -3.66 3.40 0.11
C ALA A 221 -4.83 4.31 -0.34
N PHE A 222 -4.81 5.61 0.00
CA PHE A 222 -5.74 6.62 -0.52
C PHE A 222 -5.45 7.06 -1.98
N GLN A 223 -4.41 6.51 -2.61
CA GLN A 223 -4.08 6.63 -4.03
C GLN A 223 -3.89 8.09 -4.50
N ARG A 224 -4.94 8.69 -5.07
CA ARG A 224 -4.90 10.03 -5.68
C ARG A 224 -5.17 11.15 -4.67
N TYR A 225 -5.78 10.82 -3.54
CA TYR A 225 -6.20 11.80 -2.54
C TYR A 225 -5.07 12.09 -1.56
N ARG A 226 -4.80 13.38 -1.33
CA ARG A 226 -3.80 13.81 -0.35
C ARG A 226 -4.45 13.98 1.01
N VAL A 227 -4.42 12.90 1.79
CA VAL A 227 -4.84 12.88 3.20
C VAL A 227 -3.78 13.52 4.10
N ARG A 228 -4.22 14.08 5.25
CA ARG A 228 -3.34 14.79 6.18
C ARG A 228 -2.83 13.85 7.27
N PHE A 229 -1.54 13.91 7.56
CA PHE A 229 -0.90 13.01 8.51
C PHE A 229 -1.50 13.08 9.93
N PRO A 230 -1.73 14.27 10.51
CA PRO A 230 -2.36 14.37 11.83
C PRO A 230 -3.80 13.86 11.85
N GLU A 231 -4.48 13.70 10.70
CA GLU A 231 -5.85 13.17 10.64
C GLU A 231 -5.91 11.65 10.56
N ILE A 232 -4.77 10.98 10.38
CA ILE A 232 -4.64 9.53 10.36
C ILE A 232 -4.04 9.10 11.68
N TYR A 233 -4.68 8.25 12.47
CA TYR A 233 -4.11 7.81 13.75
C TYR A 233 -4.44 6.37 14.07
N ALA A 234 -3.54 5.70 14.77
CA ALA A 234 -3.71 4.33 15.19
C ALA A 234 -3.96 4.24 16.69
N VAL A 235 -4.99 3.50 17.09
CA VAL A 235 -5.30 3.21 18.51
C VAL A 235 -5.23 1.71 18.75
N ARG A 236 -4.99 1.29 19.99
CA ARG A 236 -5.07 -0.14 20.35
C ARG A 236 -6.51 -0.63 20.23
N ARG A 237 -6.68 -1.85 19.74
CA ARG A 237 -7.99 -2.52 19.73
C ARG A 237 -8.32 -2.97 21.15
N GLY A 238 -9.43 -2.49 21.70
CA GLY A 238 -9.97 -2.98 22.97
C GLY A 238 -10.78 -4.27 22.79
N LEU A 239 -11.18 -4.88 23.91
CA LEU A 239 -12.09 -6.04 23.96
C LEU A 239 -13.56 -5.70 23.63
N GLU A 240 -13.86 -4.43 23.35
CA GLU A 240 -15.23 -3.94 23.14
C GLU A 240 -15.83 -4.34 21.78
N ASP A 241 -15.01 -4.86 20.86
CA ASP A 241 -15.53 -5.45 19.62
C ASP A 241 -16.21 -6.78 19.95
N SER A 242 -17.46 -6.96 19.50
CA SER A 242 -18.27 -8.17 19.74
C SER A 242 -17.49 -9.42 19.35
N ALA A 243 -16.88 -10.08 20.34
CA ALA A 243 -16.14 -11.31 20.12
C ALA A 243 -17.13 -12.37 19.60
N VAL A 244 -16.83 -12.94 18.44
CA VAL A 244 -17.55 -14.13 17.97
C VAL A 244 -17.31 -15.23 18.99
N SER A 245 -18.37 -15.89 19.46
CA SER A 245 -18.23 -17.03 20.36
C SER A 245 -17.40 -18.12 19.67
N THR A 246 -16.21 -18.38 20.21
CA THR A 246 -15.26 -19.36 19.70
C THR A 246 -14.55 -20.03 20.86
N ALA A 247 -14.13 -21.28 20.66
CA ALA A 247 -13.31 -22.02 21.62
C ALA A 247 -11.84 -21.55 21.64
N LEU A 248 -11.46 -20.65 20.72
CA LEU A 248 -10.11 -20.08 20.69
C LEU A 248 -9.98 -18.98 21.75
N PRO A 249 -8.81 -18.88 22.43
CA PRO A 249 -8.60 -17.86 23.45
C PRO A 249 -8.60 -16.47 22.82
N VAL A 250 -9.42 -15.56 23.37
CA VAL A 250 -9.40 -14.13 23.02
C VAL A 250 -8.43 -13.44 23.98
N THR A 251 -7.35 -12.88 23.45
CA THR A 251 -6.36 -12.15 24.27
C THR A 251 -6.87 -10.74 24.60
N SER A 252 -6.80 -10.37 25.88
CA SER A 252 -6.98 -8.99 26.36
C SER A 252 -5.83 -8.06 25.97
N ASP A 253 -4.67 -8.64 25.64
CA ASP A 253 -3.42 -7.93 25.37
C ASP A 253 -3.14 -7.78 23.87
N SER A 254 -4.21 -7.78 23.07
CA SER A 254 -4.09 -7.63 21.63
C SER A 254 -3.28 -6.37 21.30
N LYS A 255 -2.12 -6.58 20.68
CA LYS A 255 -1.30 -5.50 20.12
C LYS A 255 -1.85 -4.99 18.78
N ALA A 256 -2.99 -5.52 18.33
CA ALA A 256 -3.62 -5.10 17.10
C ALA A 256 -4.03 -3.63 17.20
N LEU A 257 -3.72 -2.89 16.14
CA LEU A 257 -4.11 -1.50 16.02
C LEU A 257 -5.36 -1.38 15.15
N ARG A 258 -6.22 -0.44 15.52
CA ARG A 258 -7.29 0.08 14.67
C ARG A 258 -6.84 1.41 14.10
N LEU A 259 -6.91 1.53 12.78
CA LEU A 259 -6.67 2.79 12.08
C LEU A 259 -7.95 3.63 12.09
N GLN A 260 -7.82 4.90 12.45
CA GLN A 260 -8.93 5.85 12.51
C GLN A 260 -8.59 7.12 11.74
N PHE A 261 -9.64 7.83 11.34
CA PHE A 261 -9.55 9.09 10.62
C PHE A 261 -10.33 10.18 11.34
N SER A 262 -9.81 11.41 11.32
CA SER A 262 -10.50 12.63 11.77
C SER A 262 -10.59 13.66 10.63
N GLY A 263 -11.33 14.75 10.88
CA GLY A 263 -11.48 15.88 9.96
C GLY A 263 -11.86 15.52 8.52
N GLU A 264 -11.18 16.13 7.55
CA GLU A 264 -11.48 15.97 6.12
C GLU A 264 -11.15 14.56 5.62
N THR A 265 -10.12 13.92 6.17
CA THR A 265 -9.78 12.52 5.85
C THR A 265 -10.94 11.57 6.24
N LYS A 266 -11.60 11.80 7.38
CA LYS A 266 -12.80 11.03 7.78
C LYS A 266 -13.97 11.27 6.83
N THR A 267 -14.21 12.53 6.44
CA THR A 267 -15.26 12.88 5.48
C THR A 267 -15.02 12.22 4.13
N LEU A 268 -13.78 12.25 3.64
CA LEU A 268 -13.39 11.57 2.40
C LEU A 268 -13.60 10.06 2.50
N ALA A 269 -13.16 9.42 3.59
CA ALA A 269 -13.33 7.98 3.79
C ALA A 269 -14.80 7.57 3.73
N LYS A 270 -15.70 8.35 4.34
CA LYS A 270 -17.16 8.14 4.24
C LYS A 270 -17.68 8.29 2.81
N ARG A 271 -17.24 9.32 2.08
CA ARG A 271 -17.66 9.57 0.67
C ARG A 271 -17.20 8.46 -0.27
N LEU A 272 -16.01 7.91 -0.01
CA LEU A 272 -15.47 6.73 -0.70
C LEU A 272 -16.09 5.42 -0.20
N ARG A 273 -17.07 5.45 0.71
CA ARG A 273 -17.70 4.27 1.31
C ARG A 273 -16.68 3.27 1.86
N LEU A 274 -15.58 3.77 2.42
CA LEU A 274 -14.56 2.92 3.03
C LEU A 274 -15.12 2.27 4.28
N VAL A 275 -14.96 0.96 4.39
CA VAL A 275 -15.24 0.21 5.61
C VAL A 275 -14.04 0.27 6.56
N GLU A 276 -14.10 -0.46 7.68
CA GLU A 276 -13.01 -0.49 8.66
C GLU A 276 -11.64 -0.74 7.99
N PRO A 277 -10.70 0.22 8.05
CA PRO A 277 -9.39 0.05 7.45
C PRO A 277 -8.59 -1.02 8.18
N HIS A 278 -7.89 -1.87 7.43
CA HIS A 278 -6.97 -2.84 8.02
C HIS A 278 -5.57 -2.25 8.05
N VAL A 279 -4.91 -2.36 9.20
CA VAL A 279 -3.52 -1.93 9.40
C VAL A 279 -2.75 -3.02 10.13
N SER A 280 -1.51 -3.24 9.70
CA SER A 280 -0.52 -4.01 10.44
C SER A 280 0.78 -3.22 10.51
N ILE A 281 1.46 -3.32 11.63
CA ILE A 281 2.71 -2.63 11.88
C ILE A 281 3.69 -3.58 12.57
N SER A 282 4.96 -3.50 12.20
CA SER A 282 6.04 -4.19 12.86
C SER A 282 7.29 -3.32 12.88
N HIS A 283 8.21 -3.61 13.77
CA HIS A 283 9.54 -3.03 13.75
C HIS A 283 10.55 -4.06 14.25
N ASP A 284 11.74 -4.06 13.66
CA ASP A 284 12.86 -4.88 14.07
C ASP A 284 14.17 -4.20 13.66
N GLY A 285 15.16 -4.22 14.56
CA GLY A 285 16.42 -3.52 14.38
C GLY A 285 16.23 -2.06 13.96
N ASP A 286 16.73 -1.71 12.79
CA ASP A 286 16.78 -0.34 12.28
C ASP A 286 15.52 0.10 11.51
N TYR A 287 14.53 -0.78 11.34
CA TYR A 287 13.38 -0.51 10.47
C TYR A 287 12.05 -0.70 11.17
N ALA A 288 11.11 0.20 10.86
CA ALA A 288 9.69 0.01 11.06
C ALA A 288 9.00 -0.20 9.71
N VAL A 289 8.00 -1.07 9.66
CA VAL A 289 7.19 -1.34 8.47
C VAL A 289 5.72 -1.28 8.82
N ALA A 290 4.92 -0.72 7.93
CA ALA A 290 3.46 -0.76 8.03
C ALA A 290 2.83 -1.18 6.71
N TYR A 291 1.72 -1.91 6.81
CA TYR A 291 0.89 -2.31 5.69
C TYR A 291 -0.56 -1.93 5.98
N VAL A 292 -1.21 -1.28 5.01
CA VAL A 292 -2.60 -0.80 5.09
C VAL A 292 -3.38 -1.32 3.90
N VAL A 293 -4.59 -1.82 4.17
CA VAL A 293 -5.59 -2.17 3.15
C VAL A 293 -6.86 -1.38 3.43
N LEU A 294 -7.28 -0.60 2.43
CA LEU A 294 -8.57 0.07 2.41
C LEU A 294 -9.53 -0.76 1.57
N GLN A 295 -10.73 -0.97 2.09
CA GLN A 295 -11.81 -1.65 1.39
C GLN A 295 -13.00 -0.70 1.29
N GLU A 296 -13.74 -0.77 0.19
CA GLU A 296 -14.96 0.00 0.00
C GLU A 296 -16.18 -0.90 -0.19
N GLU A 297 -17.32 -0.41 0.25
CA GLU A 297 -18.63 -1.00 -0.03
C GLU A 297 -19.15 -0.55 -1.39
N VAL A 298 -19.61 -1.50 -2.18
CA VAL A 298 -20.13 -1.29 -3.53
C VAL A 298 -21.54 -1.88 -3.64
N ASP A 299 -22.45 -1.10 -4.22
CA ASP A 299 -23.83 -1.55 -4.46
C ASP A 299 -23.83 -2.67 -5.51
N GLY A 300 -24.23 -3.87 -5.11
CA GLY A 300 -24.41 -5.00 -6.02
C GLY A 300 -25.75 -4.92 -6.75
N MET A 301 -25.86 -4.18 -7.85
CA MET A 301 -26.99 -4.33 -8.77
C MET A 301 -26.69 -5.45 -9.78
N ILE A 302 -27.46 -6.54 -9.72
CA ILE A 302 -27.53 -7.53 -10.80
C ILE A 302 -28.58 -7.01 -11.79
N LYS A 303 -28.15 -6.61 -12.99
CA LYS A 303 -29.10 -6.41 -14.10
C LYS A 303 -29.71 -7.77 -14.41
N ALA A 304 -31.03 -7.90 -14.26
CA ALA A 304 -31.74 -9.05 -14.78
C ALA A 304 -31.37 -9.18 -16.27
N GLY A 305 -30.90 -10.36 -16.68
CA GLY A 305 -30.67 -10.63 -18.08
C GLY A 305 -31.97 -10.38 -18.83
N MET A 306 -31.93 -9.47 -19.81
CA MET A 306 -32.98 -9.44 -20.82
C MET A 306 -32.91 -10.79 -21.54
N SER A 307 -34.03 -11.50 -21.46
CA SER A 307 -34.34 -12.77 -22.12
C SER A 307 -33.98 -12.78 -23.60
#